data_AF-A0A849PPV7-F1
#
_entry.id   AF-A0A849PPV7-F1
#
_cell.length_a   1.000
_cell.length_b   1.000
_cell.length_c   1.000
_cell.angle_alpha   90.00
_cell.angle_beta   90.00
_cell.angle_gamma   90.00
#
_symmetry.space_group_name_H-M   'P 1'
#
loop_
_entity.id
_entity.type
_entity.pdbx_description
1 polymer ?
#
loop_
_entity_poly.entity_id
_entity_poly.type
_entity_poly.pdbx_seq_one_letter_code
_entity_poly.pdbx_strand_id
1 'polypeptide(L)'
;MPQTITDSPKPQVIALLLLVLLLPCQACATTEITVNNADYDGCVLLVLDGLGSAYCYPELTPRALDNSTLRKADCANILAIAENGTRVIDVRAPVTSTGPGHSVIVTGRRGATPNKVSGTTTIFDIAHENGYFCAGVMENGDF
;
A
#
# COMPACT_ATOMS: atom_id res chain seq x y z
N MET A 1 -38.51 -22.02 -31.33
CA MET A 1 -38.46 -20.57 -31.60
C MET A 1 -38.12 -19.87 -30.28
N PRO A 2 -37.00 -19.16 -30.17
CA PRO A 2 -36.69 -18.40 -28.95
C PRO A 2 -37.51 -17.11 -28.94
N GLN A 3 -38.22 -16.86 -27.84
CA GLN A 3 -38.95 -15.61 -27.60
C GLN A 3 -37.92 -14.51 -27.35
N THR A 4 -37.76 -13.59 -28.31
CA THR A 4 -36.93 -12.40 -28.17
C THR A 4 -37.60 -11.49 -27.15
N ILE A 5 -36.99 -11.31 -25.97
CA ILE A 5 -37.45 -10.35 -24.96
C ILE A 5 -37.15 -8.96 -25.52
N THR A 6 -38.15 -8.31 -26.12
CA THR A 6 -38.07 -6.95 -26.70
C THR A 6 -38.87 -5.94 -25.87
N ASP A 7 -38.86 -6.04 -24.55
CA ASP A 7 -39.42 -4.99 -23.71
C ASP A 7 -38.34 -3.95 -23.38
N SER A 8 -38.51 -2.76 -23.95
CA SER A 8 -37.67 -1.61 -23.63
C SER A 8 -37.77 -1.30 -22.12
N PRO A 9 -36.65 -1.05 -21.43
CA PRO A 9 -36.67 -0.80 -20.00
C PRO A 9 -37.56 0.40 -19.68
N LYS A 10 -38.44 0.24 -18.69
CA LYS A 10 -39.36 1.30 -18.25
C LYS A 10 -38.56 2.55 -17.85
N PRO A 11 -39.07 3.77 -18.10
CA PRO A 11 -38.34 5.01 -17.83
C PRO A 11 -37.92 5.16 -16.36
N GLN A 12 -38.69 4.58 -15.43
CA GLN A 12 -38.35 4.53 -14.00
C GLN A 12 -37.11 3.66 -13.72
N VAL A 13 -36.91 2.58 -14.47
CA VAL A 13 -35.73 1.71 -14.37
C VAL A 13 -34.50 2.43 -14.92
N ILE A 14 -34.66 3.16 -16.03
CA ILE A 14 -33.59 3.99 -16.60
C ILE A 14 -33.19 5.12 -15.63
N ALA A 15 -34.17 5.81 -15.05
CA ALA A 15 -33.94 6.86 -14.07
C ALA A 15 -33.24 6.33 -12.80
N LEU A 16 -33.64 5.15 -12.31
CA LEU A 16 -32.99 4.49 -11.18
C LEU A 16 -31.54 4.11 -11.52
N LEU A 17 -31.28 3.59 -12.73
CA LEU A 17 -29.94 3.24 -13.18
C LEU A 17 -29.03 4.48 -13.29
N LEU A 18 -29.55 5.58 -13.85
CA LEU A 18 -28.84 6.86 -13.94
C LEU A 18 -28.55 7.43 -12.55
N LEU A 19 -29.50 7.32 -11.62
CA LEU A 19 -29.30 7.74 -10.23
C LEU A 19 -28.21 6.92 -9.54
N VAL A 20 -28.17 5.60 -9.77
CA VAL A 20 -27.11 4.71 -9.25
C VAL A 20 -25.74 5.06 -9.82
N LEU A 21 -25.66 5.44 -11.11
CA LEU A 21 -24.41 5.88 -11.75
C LEU A 21 -23.93 7.25 -11.27
N LEU A 22 -24.82 8.08 -10.72
CA LEU A 22 -24.50 9.39 -10.14
C LEU A 22 -24.11 9.30 -8.66
N LEU A 23 -24.28 8.15 -8.00
CA LEU A 23 -23.78 7.95 -6.64
C LEU A 23 -22.24 7.91 -6.70
N PRO A 24 -21.54 8.86 -6.06
CA PRO A 24 -20.09 8.79 -5.99
C PRO A 24 -19.70 7.56 -5.17
N CYS A 25 -19.25 6.50 -5.83
CA CYS A 25 -18.57 5.40 -5.18
C CYS A 25 -17.16 5.87 -4.79
N GLN A 26 -17.08 6.70 -3.75
CA GLN A 26 -15.83 7.00 -3.07
C GLN A 26 -15.76 6.19 -1.77
N ALA A 27 -15.86 4.86 -1.90
CA ALA A 27 -15.39 3.98 -0.84
C ALA A 27 -13.89 3.72 -1.06
N CYS A 28 -13.06 4.76 -0.93
CA CYS A 28 -11.66 4.54 -0.56
C CYS A 28 -11.65 4.38 0.95
N ALA A 29 -11.83 3.16 1.42
CA ALA A 29 -11.55 2.83 2.82
C ALA A 29 -10.06 3.08 3.05
N THR A 30 -9.71 4.25 3.57
CA THR A 30 -8.42 4.47 4.19
C THR A 30 -8.49 3.81 5.56
N THR A 31 -7.81 2.68 5.72
CA THR A 31 -7.68 2.07 7.05
C THR A 31 -6.61 2.88 7.78
N GLU A 32 -7.03 3.71 8.73
CA GLU A 32 -6.12 4.38 9.65
C GLU A 32 -5.95 3.51 10.91
N ILE A 33 -4.70 3.25 11.28
CA ILE A 33 -4.37 2.54 12.51
C ILE A 33 -3.49 3.47 13.34
N THR A 34 -4.06 4.08 14.37
CA THR A 34 -3.32 4.91 15.32
C THR A 34 -2.76 4.02 16.43
N VAL A 35 -1.44 3.95 16.51
CA VAL A 35 -0.72 3.01 17.38
C VAL A 35 -0.38 3.63 18.73
N ASN A 36 -0.11 4.94 18.75
CA ASN A 36 0.12 5.75 19.94
C ASN A 36 -0.11 7.22 19.58
N ASN A 37 -0.62 8.02 20.53
CA ASN A 37 -0.66 9.47 20.39
C ASN A 37 0.64 10.02 20.98
N ALA A 38 1.67 10.12 20.15
CA ALA A 38 3.00 10.55 20.58
C ALA A 38 3.43 11.77 19.77
N ASP A 39 3.89 12.78 20.51
CA ASP A 39 4.38 14.05 19.98
C ASP A 39 5.86 13.86 19.61
N TYR A 40 6.11 13.38 18.39
CA TYR A 40 7.45 13.16 17.87
C TYR A 40 7.86 14.31 16.97
N ASP A 41 9.07 14.85 17.19
CA ASP A 41 9.66 15.92 16.37
C ASP A 41 10.14 15.44 14.97
N GLY A 42 9.92 14.18 14.62
CA GLY A 42 10.39 13.60 13.36
C GLY A 42 9.94 12.17 13.09
N CYS A 43 10.28 11.66 11.91
CA CYS A 43 9.89 10.33 11.42
C CYS A 43 11.02 9.68 10.63
N VAL A 44 11.16 8.36 10.74
CA VAL A 44 12.05 7.53 9.91
C VAL A 44 11.21 6.57 9.09
N LEU A 45 11.30 6.68 7.77
CA LEU A 45 10.70 5.73 6.82
C LEU A 45 11.78 4.76 6.33
N LEU A 46 11.76 3.52 6.83
CA LEU A 46 12.63 2.45 6.37
C LEU A 46 11.90 1.60 5.31
N VAL A 47 12.43 1.57 4.09
CA VAL A 47 11.92 0.72 3.01
C VAL A 47 12.95 -0.36 2.71
N LEU A 48 12.57 -1.63 2.87
CA LEU A 48 13.40 -2.79 2.57
C LEU A 48 12.89 -3.43 1.28
N ASP A 49 13.69 -3.39 0.22
CA ASP A 49 13.35 -4.06 -1.04
C ASP A 49 13.64 -5.56 -0.97
N GLY A 50 12.80 -6.38 -1.61
CA GLY A 50 12.95 -7.84 -1.67
C GLY A 50 12.66 -8.61 -0.37
N LEU A 51 12.43 -7.94 0.77
CA LEU A 51 12.11 -8.61 2.04
C LEU A 51 10.61 -8.93 2.17
N GLY A 52 10.23 -10.15 1.78
CA GLY A 52 8.86 -10.65 2.03
C GLY A 52 8.59 -10.94 3.51
N SER A 53 7.37 -10.67 3.98
CA SER A 53 6.96 -10.87 5.39
C SER A 53 7.23 -12.29 5.91
N ALA A 54 7.09 -13.31 5.06
CA ALA A 54 7.34 -14.70 5.41
C ALA A 54 8.80 -14.98 5.85
N TYR A 55 9.75 -14.19 5.36
CA TYR A 55 11.16 -14.31 5.75
C TYR A 55 11.46 -13.74 7.15
N CYS A 56 10.60 -12.87 7.68
CA CYS A 56 10.80 -12.18 8.96
C CYS A 56 9.85 -12.70 10.05
N TYR A 57 8.54 -12.76 9.79
CA TYR A 57 7.53 -12.95 10.83
C TYR A 57 7.45 -14.40 11.33
N PRO A 58 7.54 -14.66 12.65
CA PRO A 58 7.51 -16.01 13.23
C PRO A 58 6.31 -16.86 12.80
N GLU A 59 5.15 -16.23 12.64
CA GLU A 59 3.87 -16.86 12.29
C GLU A 59 3.78 -17.33 10.83
N LEU A 60 4.71 -16.92 9.96
CA LEU A 60 4.72 -17.27 8.53
C LEU A 60 5.87 -18.22 8.21
N THR A 61 5.67 -19.12 7.25
CA THR A 61 6.74 -20.02 6.75
C THR A 61 7.05 -19.70 5.29
N PRO A 62 8.27 -19.28 4.94
CA PRO A 62 8.63 -19.02 3.55
C PRO A 62 8.80 -20.35 2.81
N ARG A 63 8.28 -20.41 1.58
CA ARG A 63 8.31 -21.62 0.74
C ARG A 63 8.88 -21.31 -0.64
N ALA A 64 9.65 -22.26 -1.18
CA ALA A 64 10.11 -22.23 -2.56
C ALA A 64 9.01 -22.69 -3.53
N LEU A 65 9.29 -22.60 -4.83
CA LEU A 65 8.36 -23.03 -5.90
C LEU A 65 8.03 -24.53 -5.84
N ASP A 66 8.95 -25.34 -5.32
CA ASP A 66 8.76 -26.77 -5.08
C ASP A 66 8.09 -27.09 -3.72
N ASN A 67 7.60 -26.05 -3.03
CA ASN A 67 6.97 -26.10 -1.71
C ASN A 67 7.90 -26.47 -0.54
N SER A 68 9.21 -26.63 -0.79
CA SER A 68 10.20 -26.82 0.28
C SER A 68 10.28 -25.58 1.18
N THR A 69 10.67 -25.79 2.43
CA THR A 69 10.78 -24.71 3.42
C THR A 69 12.09 -23.95 3.23
N LEU A 70 12.01 -22.63 3.17
CA LEU A 70 13.19 -21.76 3.08
C LEU A 70 13.65 -21.32 4.47
N ARG A 71 14.95 -21.01 4.59
CA ARG A 71 15.50 -20.40 5.80
C ARG A 71 14.96 -18.98 5.95
N LYS A 72 14.58 -18.61 7.18
CA LYS A 72 14.22 -17.23 7.52
C LYS A 72 15.45 -16.32 7.54
N ALA A 73 15.22 -15.04 7.30
CA ALA A 73 16.23 -14.01 7.53
C ALA A 73 16.39 -13.79 9.04
N ASP A 74 17.57 -13.36 9.47
CA ASP A 74 17.74 -12.83 10.82
C ASP A 74 17.14 -11.42 10.86
N CYS A 75 16.05 -11.28 11.61
CA CYS A 75 15.30 -10.04 11.72
C CYS A 75 15.09 -9.62 13.18
N ALA A 76 15.97 -10.04 14.09
CA ALA A 76 15.81 -9.79 15.53
C ALA A 76 15.54 -8.31 15.85
N ASN A 77 16.26 -7.38 15.21
CA ASN A 77 16.08 -5.94 15.42
C ASN A 77 14.71 -5.43 14.92
N ILE A 78 14.26 -5.90 13.75
CA ILE A 78 12.94 -5.52 13.20
C ILE A 78 11.82 -6.04 14.10
N LEU A 79 11.96 -7.28 14.59
CA LEU A 79 10.99 -7.89 15.50
C LEU A 79 10.96 -7.19 16.87
N ALA A 80 12.11 -6.79 17.42
CA ALA A 80 12.19 -6.04 18.67
C ALA A 80 11.53 -4.65 18.58
N ILE A 81 11.64 -3.97 17.43
CA ILE A 81 10.89 -2.72 17.18
C ILE A 81 9.39 -3.00 17.17
N ALA A 82 8.97 -4.08 16.52
CA ALA A 82 7.56 -4.46 16.43
C ALA A 82 6.95 -4.85 17.80
N GLU A 83 7.73 -5.43 18.72
CA GLU A 83 7.28 -5.76 20.08
C GLU A 83 6.92 -4.53 20.92
N ASN A 84 7.57 -3.39 20.68
CA ASN A 84 7.33 -2.12 21.37
C ASN A 84 6.42 -1.17 20.58
N GLY A 85 5.86 -1.64 19.45
CA GLY A 85 5.04 -0.84 18.54
C GLY A 85 3.82 -1.61 18.06
N THR A 86 3.39 -1.35 16.83
CA THR A 86 2.35 -2.13 16.17
C THR A 86 2.92 -2.79 14.94
N ARG A 87 2.55 -4.07 14.79
CA ARG A 87 2.83 -4.87 13.61
C ARG A 87 1.54 -5.12 12.85
N VAL A 88 1.53 -4.78 11.57
CA VAL A 88 0.42 -5.12 10.66
C VAL A 88 0.84 -6.34 9.83
N ILE A 89 0.07 -7.42 9.94
CA ILE A 89 0.45 -8.74 9.39
C ILE A 89 -0.02 -8.92 7.94
N ASP A 90 -1.22 -8.42 7.59
CA ASP A 90 -1.77 -8.51 6.23
C ASP A 90 -1.77 -7.13 5.57
N VAL A 91 -0.62 -6.75 5.03
CA VAL A 91 -0.46 -5.59 4.15
C VAL A 91 0.06 -6.10 2.81
N ARG A 92 -0.58 -5.67 1.72
CA ARG A 92 -0.25 -6.13 0.38
C ARG A 92 0.13 -4.97 -0.51
N ALA A 93 1.25 -5.11 -1.19
CA ALA A 93 1.60 -4.23 -2.28
C ALA A 93 0.62 -4.44 -3.46
N PRO A 94 0.09 -3.38 -4.09
CA PRO A 94 -0.79 -3.52 -5.25
C PRO A 94 -0.10 -4.19 -6.44
N VAL A 95 1.23 -4.00 -6.55
CA VAL A 95 2.11 -4.55 -7.58
C VAL A 95 3.42 -4.94 -6.91
N THR A 96 3.92 -6.15 -7.19
CA THR A 96 5.20 -6.66 -6.68
C THR A 96 6.37 -6.17 -7.54
N SER A 97 6.60 -4.85 -7.57
CA SER A 97 7.69 -4.21 -8.31
C SER A 97 8.15 -2.95 -7.60
N THR A 98 9.46 -2.73 -7.51
CA THR A 98 10.10 -1.63 -6.77
C THR A 98 9.57 -0.25 -7.20
N GLY A 99 9.60 0.08 -8.49
CA GLY A 99 9.22 1.42 -8.97
C GLY A 99 7.76 1.81 -8.66
N PRO A 100 6.76 1.01 -9.09
CA PRO A 100 5.36 1.21 -8.72
C PRO A 100 5.13 1.13 -7.20
N GLY A 101 5.76 0.18 -6.50
CA GLY A 101 5.63 0.02 -5.05
C GLY A 101 6.08 1.25 -4.29
N HIS A 102 7.27 1.78 -4.63
CA HIS A 102 7.79 3.02 -4.07
C HIS A 102 6.85 4.20 -4.35
N SER A 103 6.35 4.32 -5.60
CA SER A 103 5.40 5.38 -5.99
C SER A 103 4.12 5.35 -5.14
N VAL A 104 3.61 4.16 -4.82
CA VAL A 104 2.43 4.00 -3.94
C VAL A 104 2.78 4.39 -2.50
N ILE A 105 3.91 3.94 -1.97
CA ILE A 105 4.34 4.24 -0.59
C ILE A 105 4.45 5.74 -0.36
N VAL A 106 5.12 6.46 -1.27
CA VAL A 106 5.41 7.88 -1.07
C VAL A 106 4.24 8.80 -1.39
N THR A 107 3.23 8.35 -2.13
CA THR A 107 2.05 9.16 -2.50
C THR A 107 0.74 8.72 -1.86
N GLY A 108 0.69 7.52 -1.26
CA GLY A 108 -0.55 6.89 -0.79
C GLY A 108 -1.52 6.46 -1.90
N ARG A 109 -1.19 6.65 -3.18
CA ARG A 109 -2.10 6.41 -4.30
C ARG A 109 -1.84 5.05 -4.95
N ARG A 110 -2.78 4.11 -4.83
CA ARG A 110 -2.71 2.73 -5.39
C ARG A 110 -2.29 2.64 -6.87
N GLY A 111 -2.66 3.62 -7.70
CA GLY A 111 -2.35 3.66 -9.14
C GLY A 111 -1.15 4.53 -9.52
N ALA A 112 -0.34 4.95 -8.56
CA ALA A 112 0.86 5.73 -8.80
C ALA A 112 1.90 4.90 -9.55
N THR A 113 2.56 5.55 -10.50
CA THR A 113 3.68 4.99 -11.26
C THR A 113 4.78 6.05 -11.30
N PRO A 114 6.05 5.67 -11.54
CA PRO A 114 7.14 6.64 -11.58
C PRO A 114 6.88 7.83 -12.50
N ASN A 115 6.23 7.60 -13.65
CA ASN A 115 5.90 8.66 -14.63
C ASN A 115 4.72 9.57 -14.22
N LYS A 116 3.97 9.22 -13.17
CA LYS A 116 2.81 9.97 -12.67
C LYS A 116 3.10 10.72 -11.37
N VAL A 117 4.21 10.41 -10.69
CA VAL A 117 4.62 11.12 -9.48
C VAL A 117 5.28 12.42 -9.90
N SER A 118 4.72 13.55 -9.48
CA SER A 118 5.36 14.88 -9.60
C SER A 118 5.95 15.28 -8.25
N GLY A 119 6.92 16.20 -8.23
CA GLY A 119 7.57 16.70 -7.00
C GLY A 119 6.71 17.58 -6.09
N THR A 120 5.39 17.38 -6.10
CA THR A 120 4.41 18.08 -5.24
C THR A 120 3.33 17.11 -4.75
N THR A 121 3.60 15.81 -4.80
CA THR A 121 2.58 14.75 -4.58
C THR A 121 3.02 13.70 -3.58
N THR A 122 4.21 13.85 -2.99
CA THR A 122 4.79 12.89 -2.08
C THR A 122 4.67 13.34 -0.63
N ILE A 123 4.76 12.39 0.30
CA ILE A 123 4.85 12.65 1.74
C ILE A 123 6.03 13.58 2.09
N PHE A 124 7.11 13.54 1.30
CA PHE A 124 8.29 14.39 1.50
C PHE A 124 8.03 15.83 1.11
N ASP A 125 7.24 16.07 0.06
CA ASP A 125 6.86 17.42 -0.37
C ASP A 125 6.00 18.07 0.72
N ILE A 126 5.00 17.33 1.21
CA ILE A 126 4.13 17.77 2.32
C ILE A 126 4.95 18.02 3.59
N ALA A 127 5.87 17.13 3.94
CA ALA A 127 6.74 17.31 5.11
C ALA A 127 7.62 18.56 4.96
N HIS A 128 8.19 18.80 3.77
CA HIS A 128 9.01 19.97 3.50
C HIS A 128 8.21 21.28 3.62
N GLU A 129 6.99 21.33 3.08
CA GLU A 129 6.07 22.47 3.22
C GLU A 129 5.72 22.78 4.69
N ASN A 130 5.77 21.77 5.57
CA ASN A 130 5.54 21.91 7.01
C ASN A 130 6.83 22.16 7.82
N GLY A 131 7.95 22.48 7.15
CA GLY A 131 9.19 22.89 7.80
C GLY A 131 10.12 21.74 8.21
N TYR A 132 9.83 20.51 7.79
CA TYR A 132 10.71 19.37 8.05
C TYR A 132 11.89 19.32 7.07
N PHE A 133 13.05 18.91 7.57
CA PHE A 133 14.19 18.54 6.74
C PHE A 133 14.07 17.08 6.29
N CYS A 134 13.93 16.85 5.00
CA CYS A 134 13.81 15.52 4.41
C CYS A 134 15.16 15.08 3.82
N ALA A 135 15.73 13.98 4.33
CA ALA A 135 16.93 13.36 3.79
C ALA A 135 16.68 11.90 3.44
N GLY A 136 17.16 11.49 2.25
CA GLY A 136 17.14 10.11 1.81
C GLY A 136 18.54 9.51 1.82
N VAL A 137 18.67 8.34 2.46
CA VAL A 137 19.86 7.49 2.33
C VAL A 137 19.40 6.23 1.63
N MET A 138 20.01 5.94 0.48
CA MET A 138 19.75 4.73 -0.27
C MET A 138 21.05 3.95 -0.33
N GLU A 139 21.02 2.70 0.12
CA GLU A 139 22.07 1.76 -0.22
C GLU A 139 21.95 1.46 -1.71
N ASN A 140 22.92 1.94 -2.49
CA ASN A 140 23.11 1.43 -3.84
C ASN A 140 23.60 0.00 -3.67
N GLY A 141 22.80 -0.98 -4.08
CA GLY A 141 23.23 -2.37 -4.04
C GLY A 141 24.60 -2.50 -4.74
N ASP A 142 25.58 -3.02 -4.02
CA ASP A 142 26.89 -3.36 -4.56
C ASP A 142 26.91 -4.85 -4.94
N PHE A 143 27.02 -5.08 -6.26
CA PHE A 143 27.42 -6.29 -7.02
C PHE A 143 26.70 -7.65 -6.82
#